data_AF-A0A243R9D0-F1
#
_entry.id   AF-A0A243R9D0-F1
#
_cell.length_a   1.000
_cell.length_b   1.000
_cell.length_c   1.000
_cell.angle_alpha   90.00
_cell.angle_beta   90.00
_cell.angle_gamma   90.00
#
_symmetry.space_group_name_H-M   'P 1'
#
loop_
_entity.id
_entity.type
_entity.pdbx_description
1 polymer ?
#
loop_
_entity_poly.entity_id
_entity_poly.type
_entity_poly.pdbx_seq_one_letter_code
_entity_poly.pdbx_strand_id
1 'polypeptide(L)'
;MKAVTVTTVTGRSLAPDLARGVMLLAIAVAHAPVFVTGTAFGVLNGVAAFLDHLLAHNQARPMFVLMFGYALGQFAYRHQVAGGEWGSLRRLLRRRGRWLIVIGFVHGVLVPLDIIAVYGLTLLVLVPLVRARDSVLCWTAALTLLPAVLMTSGPILLAFAGAVDIAGAGIMPADLGSHLLSGLQTWPVKTVLGTIDIVPGMMLGIWAARRRVLDEPERHRTPLRRVTVICLGVALAGRLPGALLLSGAWTPPAPWAVVLTSSSFASRYRS
;
A
#
# COMPACT_ATOMS: atom_id res chain seq x y z
N MET A 1 -36.39 41.89 9.24
CA MET A 1 -36.29 40.75 10.18
C MET A 1 -35.75 39.55 9.44
N LYS A 2 -34.78 38.84 10.04
CA LYS A 2 -34.22 37.55 9.58
C LYS A 2 -35.27 36.44 9.67
N ALA A 3 -35.09 35.41 8.84
CA ALA A 3 -35.25 33.97 9.10
C ALA A 3 -36.06 33.27 7.99
N VAL A 4 -35.78 32.05 7.54
CA VAL A 4 -34.70 31.09 7.74
C VAL A 4 -34.85 30.15 6.53
N THR A 5 -33.75 29.84 5.85
CA THR A 5 -33.72 28.81 4.81
C THR A 5 -33.91 27.45 5.49
N VAL A 6 -35.06 26.81 5.31
CA VAL A 6 -35.23 25.40 5.67
C VAL A 6 -34.68 24.57 4.50
N THR A 7 -33.40 24.22 4.58
CA THR A 7 -32.83 23.19 3.72
C THR A 7 -33.39 21.84 4.21
N THR A 8 -34.43 21.34 3.55
CA THR A 8 -34.91 19.98 3.76
C THR A 8 -33.77 19.01 3.45
N VAL A 9 -33.39 18.20 4.44
CA VAL A 9 -32.40 17.12 4.30
C VAL A 9 -32.95 16.09 3.32
N THR A 10 -32.65 16.26 2.04
CA THR A 10 -32.94 15.27 1.00
C THR A 10 -32.04 14.06 1.21
N GLY A 11 -32.68 12.94 1.58
CA GLY A 11 -32.21 11.55 1.57
C GLY A 11 -30.71 11.32 1.43
N ARG A 12 -30.05 11.01 2.56
CA ARG A 12 -28.76 10.32 2.51
C ARG A 12 -28.98 8.99 1.79
N SER A 13 -28.34 8.85 0.64
CA SER A 13 -28.34 7.63 -0.14
C SER A 13 -27.68 6.53 0.70
N LEU A 14 -28.46 5.55 1.14
CA LEU A 14 -28.01 4.45 2.00
C LEU A 14 -26.98 3.56 1.29
N ALA A 15 -27.07 3.44 -0.05
CA ALA A 15 -26.21 2.60 -0.85
C ALA A 15 -24.70 2.98 -0.81
N PRO A 16 -24.29 4.24 -1.05
CA PRO A 16 -22.89 4.66 -0.91
C PRO A 16 -22.40 4.64 0.53
N ASP A 17 -23.26 4.87 1.52
CA ASP A 17 -22.87 4.79 2.93
C ASP A 17 -22.64 3.33 3.37
N LEU A 18 -23.48 2.39 2.90
CA LEU A 18 -23.30 0.95 3.10
C LEU A 18 -22.07 0.44 2.34
N ALA A 19 -21.86 0.86 1.09
CA ALA A 19 -20.68 0.49 0.31
C ALA A 19 -19.37 0.99 0.97
N ARG A 20 -19.39 2.19 1.56
CA ARG A 20 -18.28 2.70 2.37
C ARG A 20 -18.08 1.87 3.64
N GLY A 21 -19.16 1.53 4.35
CA GLY A 21 -19.10 0.69 5.54
C GLY A 21 -18.56 -0.73 5.28
N VAL A 22 -19.04 -1.37 4.21
CA VAL A 22 -18.58 -2.70 3.77
C VAL A 22 -17.12 -2.66 3.31
N MET A 23 -16.68 -1.59 2.65
CA MET A 23 -15.28 -1.40 2.29
C MET A 23 -14.40 -1.24 3.54
N LEU A 24 -14.83 -0.44 4.52
CA LEU A 24 -14.12 -0.30 5.80
C LEU A 24 -14.07 -1.62 6.58
N LEU A 25 -15.14 -2.41 6.56
CA LEU A 25 -15.18 -3.75 7.15
C LEU A 25 -14.18 -4.69 6.44
N ALA A 26 -14.14 -4.69 5.11
CA ALA A 26 -13.18 -5.49 4.34
C ALA A 26 -11.73 -5.09 4.62
N ILE A 27 -11.46 -3.80 4.77
CA ILE A 27 -10.13 -3.28 5.18
C ILE A 27 -9.81 -3.73 6.60
N ALA A 28 -10.76 -3.62 7.53
CA ALA A 28 -10.59 -4.06 8.90
C ALA A 28 -10.33 -5.56 8.99
N VAL A 29 -11.08 -6.40 8.26
CA VAL A 29 -10.88 -7.86 8.18
C VAL A 29 -9.54 -8.20 7.55
N ALA A 30 -9.10 -7.49 6.52
CA ALA A 30 -7.79 -7.73 5.91
C ALA A 30 -6.61 -7.41 6.86
N HIS A 31 -6.80 -6.52 7.82
CA HIS A 31 -5.79 -6.15 8.81
C HIS A 31 -6.00 -6.80 10.19
N ALA A 32 -7.18 -7.40 10.43
CA ALA A 32 -7.50 -8.10 11.67
C ALA A 32 -6.51 -9.20 12.04
N PRO A 33 -5.95 -9.99 11.08
CA PRO A 33 -4.91 -10.98 11.41
C PRO A 33 -3.72 -10.37 12.15
N VAL A 34 -3.39 -9.10 11.92
CA VAL A 34 -2.29 -8.41 12.63
C VAL A 34 -2.53 -8.31 14.14
N PHE A 35 -3.80 -8.32 14.56
CA PHE A 35 -4.24 -8.10 15.94
C PHE A 35 -4.81 -9.36 16.60
N VAL A 36 -5.01 -10.44 15.85
CA VAL A 36 -5.47 -11.72 16.40
C VAL A 36 -4.26 -12.60 16.74
N THR A 37 -4.11 -12.91 18.02
CA THR A 37 -3.14 -13.90 18.53
C THR A 37 -3.87 -15.21 18.83
N GLY A 38 -3.48 -16.30 18.17
CA GLY A 38 -3.95 -17.66 18.47
C GLY A 38 -5.08 -18.15 17.55
N THR A 39 -4.76 -18.90 16.50
CA THR A 39 -5.70 -19.82 15.84
C THR A 39 -5.05 -21.19 15.76
N ALA A 40 -5.69 -22.19 16.37
CA ALA A 40 -5.21 -23.58 16.35
C ALA A 40 -5.22 -24.13 14.91
N PHE A 41 -4.15 -24.81 14.51
CA PHE A 41 -4.00 -25.37 13.17
C PHE A 41 -4.84 -26.65 13.00
N GLY A 42 -5.73 -26.65 12.01
CA GLY A 42 -6.41 -27.82 11.46
C GLY A 42 -6.33 -27.82 9.91
N VAL A 43 -6.70 -28.91 9.24
CA VAL A 43 -6.54 -29.06 7.78
C VAL A 43 -7.27 -27.97 6.97
N LEU A 44 -8.47 -27.57 7.41
CA LEU A 44 -9.23 -26.45 6.85
C LEU A 44 -8.47 -25.11 6.98
N ASN A 45 -7.72 -24.92 8.07
CA ASN A 45 -6.89 -23.73 8.27
C ASN A 45 -5.66 -23.72 7.36
N GLY A 46 -5.11 -24.89 7.00
CA GLY A 46 -4.00 -24.99 6.05
C GLY A 46 -4.37 -24.60 4.62
N VAL A 47 -5.55 -25.04 4.12
CA VAL A 47 -6.06 -24.64 2.80
C VAL A 47 -6.44 -23.15 2.78
N ALA A 48 -7.08 -22.66 3.85
CA ALA A 48 -7.40 -21.24 3.97
C ALA A 48 -6.13 -20.36 4.00
N ALA A 49 -5.11 -20.76 4.77
CA ALA A 49 -3.82 -20.06 4.81
C ALA A 49 -3.09 -20.09 3.47
N PHE A 50 -3.14 -21.22 2.75
CA PHE A 50 -2.60 -21.34 1.40
C PHE A 50 -3.26 -20.34 0.44
N LEU A 51 -4.60 -20.34 0.40
CA LEU A 51 -5.37 -19.49 -0.50
C LEU A 51 -5.22 -18.00 -0.15
N ASP A 52 -5.23 -17.64 1.14
CA ASP A 52 -4.96 -16.27 1.58
C ASP A 52 -3.57 -15.81 1.13
N HIS A 53 -2.54 -16.60 1.45
CA HIS A 53 -1.17 -16.23 1.13
C HIS A 53 -0.91 -16.19 -0.37
N LEU A 54 -1.55 -17.07 -1.16
CA LEU A 54 -1.39 -17.08 -2.60
C LEU A 54 -2.19 -15.97 -3.31
N LEU A 55 -3.42 -15.70 -2.86
CA LEU A 55 -4.38 -14.89 -3.63
C LEU A 55 -4.73 -13.52 -3.02
N ALA A 56 -4.68 -13.34 -1.70
CA ALA A 56 -5.25 -12.17 -1.05
C ALA A 56 -4.23 -11.32 -0.27
N HIS A 57 -3.22 -11.97 0.30
CA HIS A 57 -2.21 -11.35 1.16
C HIS A 57 -1.59 -10.07 0.55
N ASN A 58 -1.77 -8.94 1.24
CA ASN A 58 -1.14 -7.66 0.97
C ASN A 58 -1.36 -7.03 -0.43
N GLN A 59 -2.36 -7.46 -1.21
CA GLN A 59 -2.59 -6.92 -2.56
C GLN A 59 -3.17 -5.50 -2.57
N ALA A 60 -3.83 -5.09 -1.49
CA ALA A 60 -4.47 -3.78 -1.40
C ALA A 60 -3.47 -2.61 -1.51
N ARG A 61 -2.25 -2.77 -0.99
CA ARG A 61 -1.20 -1.74 -1.01
C ARG A 61 -0.79 -1.32 -2.43
N PRO A 62 -0.26 -2.20 -3.30
CA PRO A 62 0.16 -1.80 -4.64
C PRO A 62 -1.00 -1.27 -5.50
N MET A 63 -2.21 -1.84 -5.34
CA MET A 63 -3.41 -1.35 -6.02
C MET A 63 -3.75 0.08 -5.60
N PHE A 64 -3.76 0.36 -4.29
CA PHE A 64 -4.02 1.70 -3.78
C PHE A 64 -2.97 2.70 -4.23
N VAL A 65 -1.68 2.33 -4.22
CA VAL A 65 -0.59 3.19 -4.70
C VAL A 65 -0.80 3.61 -6.16
N LEU A 66 -1.09 2.64 -7.05
CA LEU A 66 -1.37 2.89 -8.46
C LEU A 66 -2.62 3.77 -8.63
N MET A 67 -3.71 3.44 -7.92
CA MET A 67 -4.97 4.17 -8.01
C MET A 67 -4.87 5.61 -7.47
N PHE A 68 -4.11 5.82 -6.40
CA PHE A 68 -3.89 7.15 -5.85
C PHE A 68 -3.09 8.03 -6.82
N GLY A 69 -2.08 7.45 -7.48
CA GLY A 69 -1.37 8.10 -8.59
C GLY A 69 -2.28 8.42 -9.77
N TYR A 70 -3.13 7.46 -10.15
CA TYR A 70 -4.11 7.63 -11.23
C TYR A 70 -5.09 8.76 -10.92
N ALA A 71 -5.67 8.76 -9.71
CA ALA A 71 -6.57 9.80 -9.23
C ALA A 71 -5.90 11.18 -9.19
N LEU A 72 -4.62 11.26 -8.82
CA LEU A 72 -3.86 12.52 -8.87
C LEU A 72 -3.70 13.03 -10.31
N GLY A 73 -3.37 12.15 -11.26
CA GLY A 73 -3.28 12.49 -12.68
C GLY A 73 -4.62 12.99 -13.24
N GLN A 74 -5.72 12.29 -12.92
CA GLN A 74 -7.07 12.70 -13.29
C GLN A 74 -7.47 14.04 -12.69
N PHE A 75 -7.18 14.24 -11.40
CA PHE A 75 -7.46 15.49 -10.71
C PHE A 75 -6.73 16.66 -11.36
N ALA A 76 -5.45 16.49 -11.71
CA ALA A 76 -4.66 17.50 -12.40
C ALA A 76 -5.20 17.80 -13.81
N TYR A 77 -5.58 16.77 -14.57
CA TYR A 77 -6.17 16.90 -15.89
C TYR A 77 -7.49 17.70 -15.84
N ARG A 78 -8.40 17.32 -14.93
CA ARG A 78 -9.70 18.00 -14.75
C ARG A 78 -9.53 19.45 -14.31
N HIS A 79 -8.58 19.73 -13.41
CA HIS A 79 -8.26 21.10 -13.00
C HIS A 79 -7.76 21.95 -14.17
N GLN A 80 -6.93 21.38 -15.05
CA GLN A 80 -6.44 22.07 -16.24
C GLN A 80 -7.57 22.35 -17.25
N VAL A 81 -8.43 21.36 -17.54
CA VAL A 81 -9.57 21.52 -18.47
C VAL A 81 -10.57 22.55 -17.95
N ALA A 82 -10.74 22.66 -16.63
CA ALA A 82 -11.57 23.68 -16.00
C ALA A 82 -10.94 25.10 -16.00
N GLY A 83 -9.80 25.30 -16.69
CA GLY A 83 -9.10 26.58 -16.74
C GLY A 83 -8.35 26.95 -15.46
N GLY A 84 -8.13 25.99 -14.56
CA GLY A 84 -7.49 26.23 -13.28
C GLY A 84 -5.99 26.54 -13.39
N GLU A 85 -5.55 27.56 -12.64
CA GLU A 85 -4.14 27.93 -12.59
C GLU A 85 -3.27 26.86 -11.92
N TRP A 86 -2.04 26.65 -12.42
CA TRP A 86 -1.11 25.70 -11.81
C TRP A 86 -0.70 26.09 -10.38
N GLY A 87 -0.56 27.39 -10.08
CA GLY A 87 -0.23 27.86 -8.75
C GLY A 87 -1.28 27.48 -7.71
N SER A 88 -2.56 27.51 -8.06
CA SER A 88 -3.66 27.10 -7.17
C SER A 88 -3.66 25.58 -6.93
N LEU A 89 -3.50 24.78 -7.99
CA LEU A 89 -3.39 23.32 -7.89
C LEU A 89 -2.19 22.91 -7.03
N ARG A 90 -1.01 23.48 -7.29
CA ARG A 90 0.22 23.21 -6.53
C ARG A 90 0.04 23.54 -5.05
N ARG A 91 -0.56 24.69 -4.72
CA ARG A 91 -0.84 25.07 -3.32
C ARG A 91 -1.82 24.09 -2.65
N LEU A 92 -2.87 23.70 -3.35
CA LEU A 92 -3.85 22.74 -2.84
C LEU A 92 -3.23 21.37 -2.58
N LEU A 93 -2.48 20.82 -3.53
CA LEU A 93 -1.81 19.52 -3.38
C LEU A 93 -0.77 19.56 -2.25
N ARG A 94 0.03 20.63 -2.15
CA ARG A 94 0.98 20.81 -1.04
C ARG A 94 0.29 20.95 0.32
N ARG A 95 -0.86 21.63 0.38
CA ARG A 95 -1.65 21.72 1.62
C ARG A 95 -2.19 20.35 2.02
N ARG A 96 -2.76 19.59 1.07
CA ARG A 96 -3.26 18.22 1.32
C ARG A 96 -2.14 17.28 1.76
N GLY A 97 -1.00 17.28 1.07
CA GLY A 97 0.15 16.46 1.43
C GLY A 97 0.68 16.76 2.82
N ARG A 98 0.81 18.05 3.20
CA ARG A 98 1.20 18.43 4.56
C ARG A 98 0.23 17.95 5.63
N TRP A 99 -1.08 18.07 5.40
CA TRP A 99 -2.08 17.54 6.34
C TRP A 99 -2.04 16.02 6.46
N LEU A 100 -1.80 15.30 5.36
CA LEU A 100 -1.60 13.85 5.39
C LEU A 100 -0.35 13.47 6.22
N ILE A 101 0.74 14.24 6.13
CA ILE A 101 1.93 14.01 6.97
C ILE A 101 1.62 14.26 8.45
N VAL A 102 0.89 15.33 8.78
CA VAL A 102 0.51 15.62 10.18
C VAL A 102 -0.39 14.54 10.75
N ILE A 103 -1.42 14.13 10.01
CA ILE A 103 -2.34 13.06 10.43
C ILE A 103 -1.61 11.73 10.52
N GLY A 104 -0.76 11.42 9.53
CA GLY A 104 0.06 10.21 9.51
C GLY A 104 1.12 10.18 10.61
N PHE A 105 1.66 11.33 11.04
CA PHE A 105 2.51 11.38 12.22
C PHE A 105 1.77 10.92 13.47
N VAL A 106 0.59 11.50 13.73
CA VAL A 106 -0.24 11.11 14.87
C VAL A 106 -0.62 9.63 14.77
N HIS A 107 -1.07 9.19 13.59
CA HIS A 107 -1.43 7.79 13.36
C HIS A 107 -0.23 6.84 13.50
N GLY A 108 0.94 7.17 12.98
CA GLY A 108 2.11 6.29 12.95
C GLY A 108 2.86 6.17 14.26
N VAL A 109 2.72 7.16 15.15
CA VAL A 109 3.16 7.02 16.54
C VAL A 109 2.20 6.12 17.33
N LEU A 110 0.89 6.22 17.06
CA LEU A 110 -0.13 5.44 17.77
C LEU A 110 -0.30 4.01 17.25
N VAL A 111 -0.13 3.80 15.94
CA VAL A 111 -0.47 2.55 15.23
C VAL A 111 0.73 2.13 14.38
N PRO A 112 1.18 0.86 14.45
CA PRO A 112 2.37 0.38 13.73
C PRO A 112 2.26 0.39 12.21
N LEU A 113 1.05 0.52 11.67
CA LEU A 113 0.73 0.33 10.26
C LEU A 113 0.35 1.65 9.59
N ASP A 114 1.18 2.69 9.74
CA ASP A 114 0.91 3.96 9.05
C ASP A 114 1.29 3.90 7.57
N ILE A 115 0.37 4.38 6.75
CA ILE A 115 0.55 4.58 5.32
C ILE A 115 0.21 6.03 4.93
N ILE A 116 -0.43 6.79 5.81
CA ILE A 116 -0.97 8.13 5.54
C ILE A 116 0.18 9.12 5.36
N ALA A 117 1.18 9.12 6.25
CA ALA A 117 2.32 10.02 6.13
C ALA A 117 3.12 9.75 4.86
N VAL A 118 3.26 8.48 4.49
CA VAL A 118 3.92 8.03 3.26
C VAL A 118 3.23 8.61 2.03
N TYR A 119 1.90 8.46 1.90
CA TYR A 119 1.15 9.09 0.79
C TYR A 119 1.25 10.62 0.79
N GLY A 120 1.23 11.24 1.98
CA GLY A 120 1.40 12.68 2.12
C GLY A 120 2.74 13.16 1.59
N LEU A 121 3.83 12.47 1.97
CA LEU A 121 5.19 12.80 1.55
C LEU A 121 5.41 12.49 0.06
N THR A 122 4.98 11.32 -0.43
CA THR A 122 5.01 11.00 -1.85
C THR A 122 4.23 12.01 -2.67
N LEU A 123 3.06 12.47 -2.21
CA LEU A 123 2.33 13.54 -2.88
C LEU A 123 3.17 14.81 -3.00
N LEU A 124 3.84 15.25 -1.92
CA LEU A 124 4.73 16.42 -1.96
C LEU A 124 5.89 16.27 -2.95
N VAL A 125 6.50 15.08 -2.99
CA VAL A 125 7.57 14.73 -3.95
C VAL A 125 7.05 14.76 -5.39
N LEU A 126 5.85 14.23 -5.63
CA LEU A 126 5.29 14.09 -6.96
C LEU A 126 4.60 15.35 -7.49
N VAL A 127 4.18 16.31 -6.64
CA VAL A 127 3.57 17.57 -7.10
C VAL A 127 4.32 18.23 -8.27
N PRO A 128 5.64 18.47 -8.24
CA PRO A 128 6.35 19.05 -9.40
C PRO A 128 6.33 18.15 -10.64
N LEU A 129 6.30 16.82 -10.46
CA LEU A 129 6.34 15.82 -11.52
C LEU A 129 4.98 15.64 -12.23
N VAL A 130 3.87 16.09 -11.61
CA VAL A 130 2.53 16.00 -12.19
C VAL A 130 2.44 16.67 -13.58
N ARG A 131 3.24 17.70 -13.87
CA ARG A 131 3.32 18.35 -15.20
C ARG A 131 4.59 17.98 -16.00
N ALA A 132 5.42 17.07 -15.50
CA ALA A 132 6.62 16.63 -16.22
C ALA A 132 6.25 15.85 -17.49
N ARG A 133 7.19 15.67 -18.42
CA ARG A 133 6.95 14.86 -19.63
C ARG A 133 6.77 13.38 -19.28
N ASP A 134 6.09 12.63 -20.13
CA ASP A 134 5.89 11.19 -19.94
C ASP A 134 7.21 10.43 -19.80
N SER A 135 8.24 10.80 -20.58
CA SER A 135 9.56 10.20 -20.47
C SER A 135 10.18 10.42 -19.09
N VAL A 136 10.00 11.60 -18.49
CA VAL A 136 10.48 11.89 -17.14
C VAL A 136 9.78 10.96 -16.16
N LEU A 137 8.45 10.86 -16.20
CA LEU A 137 7.68 9.96 -15.33
C LEU A 137 8.13 8.49 -15.47
N CYS A 138 8.28 7.99 -16.70
CA CYS A 138 8.69 6.60 -16.92
C CYS A 138 10.12 6.34 -16.43
N TRP A 139 11.07 7.22 -16.74
CA TRP A 139 12.46 7.06 -16.32
C TRP A 139 12.62 7.18 -14.81
N THR A 140 11.94 8.14 -14.18
CA THR A 140 12.01 8.29 -12.72
C THR A 140 11.27 7.15 -12.01
N ALA A 141 10.18 6.61 -12.57
CA ALA A 141 9.57 5.38 -12.06
C ALA A 141 10.51 4.17 -12.21
N ALA A 142 11.17 4.00 -13.35
CA ALA A 142 12.14 2.92 -13.56
C ALA A 142 13.35 3.03 -12.61
N LEU A 143 13.88 4.25 -12.45
CA LEU A 143 15.03 4.52 -11.57
C LEU A 143 14.70 4.30 -10.09
N THR A 144 13.48 4.65 -9.66
CA THR A 144 13.02 4.45 -8.28
C THR A 144 12.50 3.05 -8.00
N LEU A 145 12.23 2.24 -9.03
CA LEU A 145 11.79 0.85 -8.88
C LEU A 145 12.88 -0.03 -8.26
N LEU A 146 14.14 0.11 -8.69
CA LEU A 146 15.24 -0.67 -8.14
C LEU A 146 15.43 -0.45 -6.62
N PRO A 147 15.57 0.78 -6.10
CA PRO A 147 15.70 1.00 -4.66
C PRO A 147 14.44 0.55 -3.91
N ALA A 148 13.23 0.75 -4.45
CA ALA A 148 12.00 0.23 -3.83
C ALA A 148 12.02 -1.31 -3.68
N VAL A 149 12.43 -2.02 -4.74
CA VAL A 149 12.56 -3.49 -4.71
C VAL A 149 13.63 -3.91 -3.72
N LEU A 150 14.81 -3.28 -3.75
CA LEU A 150 15.92 -3.61 -2.85
C LEU A 150 15.62 -3.30 -1.39
N MET A 151 14.84 -2.27 -1.10
CA MET A 151 14.45 -1.95 0.27
C MET A 151 13.47 -2.97 0.83
N THR A 152 12.55 -3.45 -0.01
CA THR A 152 11.59 -4.49 0.38
C THR A 152 12.26 -5.88 0.48
N SER A 153 13.16 -6.23 -0.45
CA SER A 153 13.77 -7.56 -0.53
C SER A 153 15.14 -7.68 0.15
N GLY A 154 15.86 -6.58 0.36
CA GLY A 154 17.22 -6.55 0.89
C GLY A 154 17.36 -7.19 2.28
N PRO A 155 16.52 -6.84 3.27
CA PRO A 155 16.55 -7.49 4.58
C PRO A 155 16.30 -9.01 4.48
N ILE A 156 15.42 -9.42 3.58
CA ILE A 156 15.13 -10.84 3.31
C ILE A 156 16.37 -11.54 2.73
N LEU A 157 17.07 -10.91 1.79
CA LEU A 157 18.30 -11.44 1.20
C LEU A 157 19.46 -11.51 2.21
N LEU A 158 19.57 -10.52 3.09
CA LEU A 158 20.57 -10.53 4.17
C LEU A 158 20.29 -11.63 5.19
N ALA A 159 19.01 -11.84 5.55
CA ALA A 159 18.61 -12.94 6.42
C ALA A 159 18.83 -14.31 5.75
N PHE A 160 18.56 -14.42 4.45
CA PHE A 160 18.87 -15.61 3.67
C PHE A 160 20.36 -15.97 3.74
N ALA A 161 21.23 -14.96 3.71
CA ALA A 161 22.67 -15.09 3.81
C ALA A 161 23.18 -15.31 5.26
N GLY A 162 22.28 -15.34 6.26
CA GLY A 162 22.64 -15.44 7.67
C GLY A 162 23.31 -14.19 8.25
N ALA A 163 23.25 -13.05 7.53
CA ALA A 163 23.91 -11.81 7.93
C ALA A 163 23.09 -10.99 8.94
N VAL A 164 21.77 -11.17 8.98
CA VAL A 164 20.85 -10.46 9.88
C VAL A 164 19.78 -11.42 10.37
N ASP A 165 19.46 -11.38 11.67
CA ASP A 165 18.29 -12.07 12.22
C ASP A 165 17.04 -11.19 12.11
N ILE A 166 16.04 -11.68 11.41
CA ILE A 166 14.73 -11.04 11.23
C ILE A 166 13.58 -11.84 11.86
N ALA A 167 13.86 -13.01 12.45
CA ALA A 167 12.85 -13.90 13.01
C ALA A 167 12.24 -13.38 14.33
N GLY A 168 12.97 -12.52 15.06
CA GLY A 168 12.57 -11.98 16.37
C GLY A 168 12.00 -10.55 16.37
N ALA A 169 11.81 -9.91 15.22
CA ALA A 169 11.32 -8.53 15.16
C ALA A 169 9.82 -8.47 15.50
N GLY A 170 9.48 -8.37 16.79
CA GLY A 170 8.12 -8.13 17.26
C GLY A 170 7.55 -6.85 16.64
N ILE A 171 6.34 -6.93 16.07
CA ILE A 171 5.70 -5.77 15.44
C ILE A 171 5.23 -4.75 16.49
N MET A 172 4.95 -5.21 17.72
CA MET A 172 4.49 -4.38 18.83
C MET A 172 5.38 -4.56 20.07
N PRO A 173 5.88 -3.46 20.67
CA PRO A 173 6.50 -3.49 21.99
C PRO A 173 5.55 -3.95 23.09
N ALA A 174 6.10 -4.44 24.20
CA ALA A 174 5.34 -5.05 25.29
C ALA A 174 4.46 -4.06 26.09
N ASP A 175 4.75 -2.76 26.03
CA ASP A 175 4.03 -1.72 26.73
C ASP A 175 3.79 -0.48 25.84
N LEU A 176 2.79 0.33 26.23
CA LEU A 176 2.40 1.50 25.46
C LEU A 176 3.51 2.56 25.40
N GLY A 177 4.31 2.72 26.45
CA GLY A 177 5.38 3.72 26.50
C GLY A 177 6.49 3.42 25.50
N SER A 178 6.98 2.18 25.48
CA SER A 178 7.98 1.72 24.52
C SER A 178 7.45 1.72 23.07
N HIS A 179 6.16 1.43 22.87
CA HIS A 179 5.49 1.60 21.57
C HIS A 179 5.52 3.05 21.08
N LEU A 180 5.09 4.01 21.91
CA LEU A 180 5.08 5.42 21.52
C LEU A 180 6.50 5.95 21.24
N LEU A 181 7.48 5.57 22.06
CA LEU A 181 8.88 5.99 21.89
C LEU A 181 9.48 5.41 20.60
N SER A 182 9.31 4.12 20.36
CA SER A 182 9.80 3.46 19.15
C SER A 182 9.09 3.97 17.89
N GLY A 183 7.78 4.25 17.99
CA GLY A 183 7.00 4.91 16.95
C GLY A 183 7.60 6.27 16.60
N LEU A 184 7.83 7.12 17.60
CA LEU A 184 8.42 8.45 17.42
C LEU A 184 9.82 8.40 16.77
N GLN A 185 10.68 7.48 17.21
CA GLN A 185 12.05 7.32 16.70
C GLN A 185 12.08 6.77 15.28
N THR A 186 11.27 5.75 15.00
CA THR A 186 11.28 5.06 13.70
C THR A 186 10.42 5.73 12.64
N TRP A 187 9.45 6.58 13.03
CA TRP A 187 8.50 7.21 12.11
C TRP A 187 9.16 8.00 10.97
N PRO A 188 10.17 8.88 11.18
CA PRO A 188 10.77 9.62 10.08
C PRO A 188 11.41 8.68 9.05
N VAL A 189 12.13 7.68 9.53
CA VAL A 189 12.80 6.67 8.70
C VAL A 189 11.76 5.85 7.94
N LYS A 190 10.74 5.30 8.62
CA LYS A 190 9.65 4.54 7.98
C LYS A 190 8.93 5.36 6.92
N THR A 191 8.68 6.65 7.17
CA THR A 191 7.99 7.54 6.24
C THR A 191 8.82 7.81 4.98
N VAL A 192 10.11 8.11 5.13
CA VAL A 192 11.03 8.32 4.00
C VAL A 192 11.20 7.02 3.21
N LEU A 193 11.42 5.90 3.90
CA LEU A 193 11.64 4.63 3.24
C LEU A 193 10.38 4.16 2.50
N GLY A 194 9.21 4.23 3.14
CA GLY A 194 7.93 3.91 2.49
C GLY A 194 7.62 4.83 1.31
N THR A 195 8.12 6.08 1.32
CA THR A 195 7.99 6.99 0.17
C THR A 195 8.73 6.43 -1.03
N ILE A 196 9.96 5.95 -0.85
CA ILE A 196 10.75 5.33 -1.92
C ILE A 196 10.01 4.12 -2.50
N ASP A 197 9.42 3.28 -1.63
CA ASP A 197 8.69 2.08 -2.06
C ASP A 197 7.49 2.39 -2.97
N ILE A 198 6.74 3.46 -2.68
CA ILE A 198 5.47 3.72 -3.39
C ILE A 198 5.59 4.71 -4.56
N VAL A 199 6.66 5.51 -4.62
CA VAL A 199 6.91 6.45 -5.72
C VAL A 199 6.77 5.79 -7.11
N PRO A 200 7.42 4.65 -7.44
CA PRO A 200 7.35 4.09 -8.79
C PRO A 200 5.91 3.71 -9.18
N GLY A 201 5.17 3.08 -8.27
CA GLY A 201 3.77 2.70 -8.52
C GLY A 201 2.87 3.92 -8.70
N MET A 202 3.02 4.94 -7.87
CA MET A 202 2.19 6.14 -7.95
C MET A 202 2.49 6.94 -9.23
N MET A 203 3.75 6.94 -9.68
CA MET A 203 4.17 7.56 -10.94
C MET A 203 3.63 6.83 -12.17
N LEU A 204 3.66 5.49 -12.17
CA LEU A 204 2.98 4.68 -13.19
C LEU A 204 1.48 4.97 -13.22
N GLY A 205 0.85 5.18 -12.06
CA GLY A 205 -0.54 5.61 -11.95
C GLY A 205 -0.80 6.95 -12.65
N ILE A 206 0.02 7.98 -12.39
CA ILE A 206 -0.08 9.29 -13.05
C ILE A 206 0.08 9.15 -14.56
N TRP A 207 1.07 8.37 -15.01
CA TRP A 207 1.31 8.09 -16.43
C TRP A 207 0.09 7.40 -17.08
N ALA A 208 -0.48 6.40 -16.42
CA ALA A 208 -1.65 5.68 -16.90
C ALA A 208 -2.90 6.59 -16.98
N ALA A 209 -3.05 7.54 -16.04
CA ALA A 209 -4.13 8.52 -16.07
C ALA A 209 -4.04 9.46 -17.27
N ARG A 210 -2.84 9.93 -17.63
CA ARG A 210 -2.66 10.79 -18.82
C ARG A 210 -3.07 10.11 -20.12
N ARG A 211 -2.96 8.79 -20.17
CA ARG A 211 -3.36 7.96 -21.31
C ARG A 211 -4.78 7.42 -21.20
N ARG A 212 -5.52 7.79 -20.15
CA ARG A 212 -6.90 7.36 -19.90
C ARG A 212 -7.05 5.85 -19.94
N VAL A 213 -6.04 5.12 -19.44
CA VAL A 213 -6.02 3.64 -19.53
C VAL A 213 -7.23 3.00 -18.85
N LEU A 214 -7.73 3.60 -17.76
CA LEU A 214 -8.91 3.12 -17.03
C LEU A 214 -10.21 3.84 -17.42
N ASP A 215 -10.16 5.05 -17.98
CA ASP A 215 -11.37 5.73 -18.46
C ASP A 215 -11.81 5.22 -19.84
N GLU A 216 -10.85 4.79 -20.67
CA GLU A 216 -11.05 4.26 -22.03
C GLU A 216 -10.41 2.85 -22.13
N PRO A 217 -10.84 1.86 -21.32
CA PRO A 217 -10.21 0.54 -21.24
C PRO A 217 -10.37 -0.26 -22.54
N GLU A 218 -11.42 -0.01 -23.32
CA GLU A 218 -11.66 -0.64 -24.62
C GLU A 218 -10.53 -0.39 -25.62
N ARG A 219 -9.87 0.77 -25.55
CA ARG A 219 -8.70 1.10 -26.38
C ARG A 219 -7.42 0.41 -25.91
N HIS A 220 -7.43 -0.17 -24.71
CA HIS A 220 -6.26 -0.72 -24.03
C HIS A 220 -6.43 -2.21 -23.65
N ARG A 221 -7.42 -2.92 -24.20
CA ARG A 221 -7.74 -4.31 -23.80
C ARG A 221 -6.57 -5.27 -23.93
N THR A 222 -5.88 -5.28 -25.07
CA THR A 222 -4.74 -6.17 -25.32
C THR A 222 -3.57 -5.90 -24.37
N PRO A 223 -3.06 -4.65 -24.23
CA PRO A 223 -1.97 -4.40 -23.27
C PRO A 223 -2.40 -4.63 -21.82
N LEU A 224 -3.62 -4.25 -21.42
CA LEU A 224 -4.13 -4.52 -20.06
C LEU A 224 -4.19 -6.01 -19.76
N ARG A 225 -4.69 -6.84 -20.70
CA ARG A 225 -4.72 -8.30 -20.54
C ARG A 225 -3.32 -8.87 -20.41
N ARG A 226 -2.37 -8.44 -21.25
CA ARG A 226 -0.97 -8.92 -21.19
C ARG A 226 -0.33 -8.57 -19.85
N VAL A 227 -0.43 -7.31 -19.42
CA VAL A 227 0.10 -6.85 -18.13
C VAL A 227 -0.54 -7.62 -16.99
N THR A 228 -1.87 -7.81 -17.01
CA THR A 228 -2.58 -8.58 -15.99
C THR A 228 -2.06 -10.01 -15.89
N VAL A 229 -1.94 -10.72 -17.02
CA VAL A 229 -1.46 -12.11 -17.03
C VAL A 229 -0.01 -12.20 -16.56
N ILE A 230 0.86 -11.30 -17.00
CA ILE A 230 2.28 -11.28 -16.59
C ILE A 230 2.41 -10.97 -15.10
N CYS A 231 1.80 -9.88 -14.63
CA CYS A 231 1.90 -9.48 -13.23
C CYS A 231 1.24 -10.49 -12.29
N LEU A 232 0.10 -11.08 -12.69
CA LEU A 232 -0.54 -12.15 -11.91
C LEU A 232 0.33 -13.40 -11.89
N GLY A 233 0.90 -13.81 -13.02
CA GLY A 233 1.81 -14.95 -13.09
C GLY A 233 3.04 -14.77 -12.20
N VAL A 234 3.68 -13.59 -12.26
CA VAL A 234 4.82 -13.24 -11.40
C VAL A 234 4.42 -13.21 -9.93
N ALA A 235 3.27 -12.62 -9.59
CA ALA A 235 2.78 -12.56 -8.21
C ALA A 235 2.50 -13.97 -7.65
N LEU A 236 1.81 -14.82 -8.41
CA LEU A 236 1.52 -16.20 -8.01
C LEU A 236 2.81 -17.01 -7.86
N ALA A 237 3.72 -16.92 -8.82
CA ALA A 237 5.01 -17.61 -8.76
C ALA A 237 5.85 -17.18 -7.55
N GLY A 238 5.89 -15.86 -7.26
CA GLY A 238 6.63 -15.33 -6.12
C GLY A 238 6.04 -15.71 -4.76
N ARG A 239 4.71 -15.95 -4.68
CA ARG A 239 4.00 -16.26 -3.43
C ARG A 239 3.83 -17.75 -3.18
N LEU A 240 3.99 -18.57 -4.22
CA LEU A 240 3.82 -20.02 -4.13
C LEU A 240 4.72 -20.68 -3.06
N PRO A 241 6.04 -20.35 -2.94
CA PRO A 241 6.89 -20.97 -1.93
C PRO A 241 6.41 -20.70 -0.49
N GLY A 242 5.97 -19.47 -0.20
CA GLY A 242 5.42 -19.09 1.11
C GLY A 242 4.09 -19.79 1.38
N ALA A 243 3.22 -19.87 0.38
CA ALA A 243 1.93 -20.55 0.52
C ALA A 243 2.10 -22.06 0.83
N LEU A 244 3.04 -22.72 0.14
CA LEU A 244 3.37 -24.14 0.38
C LEU A 244 3.97 -24.39 1.78
N LEU A 245 4.77 -23.46 2.28
CA LEU A 245 5.29 -23.52 3.65
C LEU A 245 4.14 -23.41 4.67
N LEU A 246 3.26 -22.41 4.50
CA LEU A 246 2.17 -22.13 5.43
C LEU A 246 1.10 -23.22 5.48
N SER A 247 0.90 -23.92 4.37
CA SER A 247 -0.01 -25.07 4.33
C SER A 247 0.57 -26.35 4.94
N GLY A 248 1.86 -26.35 5.28
CA GLY A 248 2.60 -27.55 5.72
C GLY A 248 2.92 -28.53 4.59
N ALA A 249 2.61 -28.20 3.34
CA ALA A 249 2.85 -29.06 2.18
C ALA A 249 4.34 -29.12 1.78
N TRP A 250 5.16 -28.18 2.27
CA TRP A 250 6.59 -28.15 1.98
C TRP A 250 7.41 -27.67 3.18
N THR A 251 8.46 -28.44 3.51
CA THR A 251 9.47 -28.06 4.50
C THR A 251 10.75 -27.63 3.78
N PRO A 252 11.03 -26.32 3.67
CA PRO A 252 12.22 -25.82 3.00
C PRO A 252 13.51 -26.11 3.77
N PRO A 253 14.66 -26.21 3.08
CA PRO A 253 15.98 -26.27 3.71
C PRO A 253 16.30 -24.98 4.48
N ALA A 254 17.27 -25.06 5.40
CA ALA A 254 17.50 -24.10 6.49
C ALA A 254 17.65 -22.61 6.12
N PRO A 255 18.18 -22.15 4.97
CA PRO A 255 18.17 -20.72 4.68
C PRO A 255 16.80 -20.24 4.14
N TRP A 256 16.06 -21.09 3.43
CA TRP A 256 14.72 -20.76 2.93
C TRP A 256 13.67 -20.75 4.04
N ALA A 257 13.83 -21.59 5.06
CA ALA A 257 12.92 -21.64 6.21
C ALA A 257 12.86 -20.29 6.95
N VAL A 258 14.01 -19.67 7.22
CA VAL A 258 14.11 -18.36 7.90
C VAL A 258 13.46 -17.25 7.07
N VAL A 259 13.72 -17.21 5.75
CA VAL A 259 13.16 -16.20 4.84
C VAL A 259 11.65 -16.30 4.69
N LEU A 260 11.14 -17.52 4.51
CA LEU A 260 9.72 -17.72 4.27
C LEU A 260 8.91 -17.58 5.56
N THR A 261 9.46 -17.91 6.73
CA THR A 261 8.76 -17.71 8.02
C THR A 261 8.74 -16.26 8.47
N SER A 262 9.73 -15.44 8.09
CA SER A 262 9.79 -14.00 8.44
C SER A 262 9.00 -13.10 7.49
N SER A 263 8.88 -13.49 6.22
CA SER A 263 7.97 -12.84 5.25
C SER A 263 6.50 -13.25 5.44
N SER A 264 6.27 -14.36 6.14
CA SER A 264 4.94 -14.82 6.52
C SER A 264 4.58 -14.37 7.93
N PHE A 265 3.30 -14.15 8.20
CA PHE A 265 2.80 -13.90 9.55
C PHE A 265 3.01 -15.09 10.54
N ALA A 266 3.62 -16.19 10.07
CA ALA A 266 3.77 -17.47 10.76
C ALA A 266 4.82 -17.50 11.87
N SER A 267 5.71 -16.50 11.99
CA SER A 267 6.60 -16.43 13.17
C SER A 267 5.85 -16.28 14.49
N ARG A 268 4.55 -15.93 14.48
CA ARG A 268 3.73 -15.67 15.68
C ARG A 268 3.13 -16.88 16.39
N TYR A 269 3.30 -18.10 15.87
CA TYR A 269 2.60 -19.28 16.38
C TYR A 269 3.51 -20.43 16.82
N ARG A 270 4.83 -20.24 16.82
CA ARG A 270 5.76 -21.17 17.48
C ARG A 270 6.15 -20.62 18.84
N SER A 271 5.26 -20.77 19.80
CA SER A 271 5.57 -20.77 21.25
C SER A 271 4.75 -21.87 21.89
#